data_AF-A0AAJ2WGV4-F1
#
_entry.id   AF-A0AAJ2WGV4-F1
#
_cell.length_a   1.000
_cell.length_b   1.000
_cell.length_c   1.000
_cell.angle_alpha   90.00
_cell.angle_beta   90.00
_cell.angle_gamma   90.00
#
_symmetry.space_group_name_H-M   'P 1'
#
loop_
_entity.id
_entity.type
_entity.pdbx_description
1 polymer ?
#
loop_
_entity_poly.entity_id
_entity_poly.type
_entity_poly.pdbx_seq_one_letter_code
_entity_poly.pdbx_strand_id
1 'polypeptide(L)'
;MRYLDKNWYLKSQKYPPDDETYDAVKALTEAEKKSGVPEELRHDLCFHDGEVISEKTVQSGAEPIFTGNDYTLRIRSPFNSHESVTFHDAIVKAERSPVGTEWIYEEIYRHKSGKGYEIHVLLESSECHIPILASDLIEMKIVCRDITFA
;
A
#
# COMPACT_ATOMS: atom_id res chain seq x y z
N MET A 1 -8.61 -3.72 8.56
CA MET A 1 -9.67 -4.26 7.65
C MET A 1 -9.19 -3.96 6.25
N ARG A 2 -9.42 -4.82 5.26
CA ARG A 2 -8.96 -4.61 3.90
C ARG A 2 -10.11 -4.85 2.94
N TYR A 3 -10.29 -3.98 1.95
CA TYR A 3 -11.40 -4.04 1.00
C TYR A 3 -10.93 -4.40 -0.41
N LEU A 4 -9.84 -3.80 -0.87
CA LEU A 4 -9.29 -3.95 -2.22
C LEU A 4 -8.02 -4.82 -2.13
N ASP A 5 -8.23 -6.12 -2.13
CA ASP A 5 -7.16 -7.12 -2.16
C ASP A 5 -6.79 -7.54 -3.59
N LYS A 6 -5.84 -8.46 -3.74
CA LYS A 6 -5.45 -8.96 -5.07
C LYS A 6 -6.62 -9.59 -5.84
N ASN A 7 -7.56 -10.24 -5.15
CA ASN A 7 -8.70 -10.87 -5.82
C ASN A 7 -9.66 -9.81 -6.36
N TRP A 8 -9.89 -8.74 -5.59
CA TRP A 8 -10.65 -7.60 -6.07
C TRP A 8 -10.01 -7.01 -7.34
N TYR A 9 -8.69 -6.78 -7.33
CA TYR A 9 -8.00 -6.21 -8.49
C TYR A 9 -8.08 -7.11 -9.73
N LEU A 10 -7.91 -8.43 -9.56
CA LEU A 10 -8.06 -9.36 -10.68
C LEU A 10 -9.49 -9.40 -11.25
N LYS A 11 -10.52 -9.27 -10.39
CA LYS A 11 -11.91 -9.14 -10.85
C LYS A 11 -12.16 -7.82 -11.58
N SER A 12 -11.56 -6.73 -11.11
CA SER A 12 -11.74 -5.39 -11.68
C SER A 12 -11.14 -5.21 -13.07
N GLN A 13 -10.21 -6.09 -13.48
CA GLN A 13 -9.68 -6.14 -14.86
C GLN A 13 -10.75 -6.45 -15.92
N LYS A 14 -11.92 -6.99 -15.52
CA LYS A 14 -13.04 -7.25 -16.43
C LYS A 14 -13.88 -5.99 -16.60
N TYR A 15 -14.13 -5.60 -17.85
CA TYR A 15 -15.05 -4.50 -18.18
C TYR A 15 -16.39 -5.00 -18.73
N PRO A 16 -17.53 -4.52 -18.21
CA PRO A 16 -17.66 -3.71 -16.99
C PRO A 16 -17.38 -4.54 -15.73
N PRO A 17 -16.93 -3.91 -14.62
CA PRO A 17 -16.84 -4.57 -13.32
C PRO A 17 -18.19 -5.09 -12.86
N ASP A 18 -18.20 -6.18 -12.06
CA ASP A 18 -19.42 -6.69 -11.45
C ASP A 18 -19.86 -5.89 -10.21
N ASP A 19 -21.09 -6.14 -9.76
CA ASP A 19 -21.67 -5.43 -8.60
C ASP A 19 -20.84 -5.60 -7.33
N GLU A 20 -20.24 -6.77 -7.12
CA GLU A 20 -19.36 -7.04 -5.96
C GLU A 20 -18.12 -6.15 -5.98
N THR A 21 -17.50 -6.00 -7.16
CA THR A 21 -16.33 -5.13 -7.36
C THR A 21 -16.68 -3.67 -7.09
N TYR A 22 -17.86 -3.20 -7.52
CA TYR A 22 -18.34 -1.85 -7.23
C TYR A 22 -18.69 -1.63 -5.75
N ASP A 23 -19.33 -2.60 -5.11
CA ASP A 23 -19.74 -2.49 -3.72
C ASP A 23 -18.54 -2.49 -2.76
N ALA A 24 -17.44 -3.17 -3.11
CA ALA A 24 -16.18 -3.07 -2.37
C ALA A 24 -15.62 -1.63 -2.35
N VAL A 25 -15.66 -0.92 -3.48
CA VAL A 25 -15.21 0.49 -3.57
C VAL A 25 -16.09 1.42 -2.73
N LYS A 26 -17.41 1.19 -2.74
CA LYS A 26 -18.34 1.95 -1.88
C LYS A 26 -18.05 1.70 -0.40
N ALA A 27 -17.87 0.44 -0.02
CA ALA A 27 -17.61 0.05 1.36
C ALA A 27 -16.29 0.63 1.88
N LEU A 28 -15.25 0.60 1.05
CA LEU A 28 -13.99 1.30 1.30
C LEU A 28 -14.24 2.80 1.52
N THR A 29 -14.91 3.48 0.59
CA THR A 29 -15.17 4.93 0.68
C THR A 29 -15.88 5.30 1.99
N GLU A 30 -16.83 4.47 2.44
CA GLU A 30 -17.51 4.66 3.73
C GLU A 30 -16.60 4.41 4.93
N ALA A 31 -15.74 3.38 4.86
CA ALA A 31 -14.77 3.07 5.90
C ALA A 31 -13.73 4.19 6.05
N GLU A 32 -13.31 4.77 4.93
CA GLU A 32 -12.33 5.84 4.90
C GLU A 32 -12.85 7.11 5.56
N LYS A 33 -14.12 7.46 5.31
CA LYS A 33 -14.82 8.59 5.98
C LYS A 33 -14.92 8.39 7.49
N LYS A 34 -14.96 7.15 7.96
CA LYS A 34 -15.09 6.79 9.38
C LYS A 34 -13.74 6.51 10.06
N SER A 35 -12.64 6.49 9.32
CA SER A 35 -11.36 5.97 9.84
C SER A 35 -10.65 6.91 10.81
N GLY A 36 -10.99 8.21 10.82
CA GLY A 36 -10.28 9.22 11.61
C GLY A 36 -8.83 9.47 11.14
N VAL A 37 -8.50 9.08 9.91
CA VAL A 37 -7.23 9.41 9.25
C VAL A 37 -7.36 10.81 8.63
N PRO A 38 -6.39 11.73 8.85
CA PRO A 38 -6.40 13.05 8.23
C PRO A 38 -6.44 12.98 6.70
N GLU A 39 -7.17 13.89 6.07
CA GLU A 39 -7.31 13.94 4.61
C GLU A 39 -5.97 14.24 3.91
N GLU A 40 -5.18 15.16 4.46
CA GLU A 40 -3.83 15.49 3.98
C GLU A 40 -2.95 14.23 3.93
N LEU A 41 -3.00 13.40 4.97
CA LEU A 41 -2.22 12.16 5.02
C LEU A 41 -2.66 11.16 3.95
N ARG A 42 -3.95 11.09 3.61
CA ARG A 42 -4.45 10.24 2.52
C ARG A 42 -3.97 10.76 1.17
N HIS A 43 -4.08 12.07 0.97
CA HIS A 43 -3.63 12.72 -0.23
C HIS A 43 -2.13 12.50 -0.48
N ASP A 44 -1.30 12.69 0.54
CA ASP A 44 0.15 12.60 0.39
C ASP A 44 0.65 11.15 0.24
N LEU A 45 -0.11 10.16 0.75
CA LEU A 45 0.17 8.73 0.59
C LEU A 45 -0.27 8.15 -0.77
N CYS A 46 -0.93 8.95 -1.61
CA CYS A 46 -1.39 8.56 -2.93
C CYS A 46 -0.22 8.44 -3.91
N PHE A 47 0.40 7.26 -3.99
CA PHE A 47 1.54 6.98 -4.87
C PHE A 47 1.16 6.21 -6.13
N HIS A 48 -0.13 6.13 -6.45
CA HIS A 48 -0.69 5.54 -7.66
C HIS A 48 0.18 5.73 -8.91
N ASP A 49 0.40 4.63 -9.63
CA ASP A 49 1.24 4.50 -10.83
C ASP A 49 2.73 4.82 -10.57
N GLY A 50 3.15 4.82 -9.30
CA GLY A 50 4.50 5.10 -8.88
C GLY A 50 5.38 3.86 -8.77
N GLU A 51 6.57 3.91 -9.35
CA GLU A 51 7.55 2.82 -9.28
C GLU A 51 8.35 2.89 -7.97
N VAL A 52 8.37 1.81 -7.20
CA VAL A 52 9.22 1.68 -6.01
C VAL A 52 10.67 1.44 -6.44
N ILE A 53 11.51 2.47 -6.30
CA ILE A 53 12.91 2.47 -6.79
C ILE A 53 13.87 1.86 -5.78
N SER A 54 13.60 2.04 -4.49
CA SER A 54 14.42 1.48 -3.43
C SER A 54 13.65 1.41 -2.13
N GLU A 55 13.98 0.41 -1.31
CA GLU A 55 13.58 0.35 0.08
C GLU A 55 14.81 0.51 0.99
N LYS A 56 14.66 1.25 2.08
CA LYS A 56 15.67 1.35 3.12
C LYS A 56 15.07 0.87 4.43
N THR A 57 15.70 -0.14 5.01
CA THR A 57 15.39 -0.64 6.35
C THR A 57 16.55 -0.37 7.29
N VAL A 58 16.26 -0.02 8.55
CA VAL A 58 17.23 -0.19 9.64
C VAL A 58 17.14 -1.64 10.11
N GLN A 59 17.87 -2.55 9.45
CA GLN A 59 17.80 -3.98 9.77
C GLN A 59 18.43 -4.30 11.13
N SER A 60 17.71 -5.08 11.94
CA SER A 60 18.32 -6.10 12.81
C SER A 60 17.66 -7.46 12.53
N GLY A 61 18.26 -8.28 11.67
CA GLY A 61 17.90 -9.71 11.52
C GLY A 61 17.30 -10.14 10.17
N ALA A 62 17.25 -11.47 9.98
CA ALA A 62 17.13 -12.18 8.70
C ALA A 62 15.74 -12.79 8.40
N GLU A 63 14.67 -12.37 9.07
CA GLU A 63 13.31 -12.89 8.86
C GLU A 63 12.49 -11.95 7.94
N PRO A 64 11.48 -12.44 7.19
CA PRO A 64 10.60 -11.64 6.32
C PRO A 64 9.58 -10.79 7.11
N ILE A 65 9.93 -10.44 8.35
CA ILE A 65 9.21 -9.53 9.21
C ILE A 65 10.21 -8.45 9.58
N PHE A 66 9.97 -7.24 9.06
CA PHE A 66 10.72 -6.08 9.49
C PHE A 66 10.15 -5.60 10.82
N THR A 67 10.98 -5.61 11.85
CA THR A 67 10.75 -4.91 13.12
C THR A 67 11.93 -3.95 13.32
N GLY A 68 11.72 -2.66 13.08
CA GLY A 68 12.77 -1.64 13.20
C GLY A 68 12.20 -0.22 13.25
N ASN A 69 13.06 0.76 13.55
CA ASN A 69 12.65 2.15 13.75
C ASN A 69 11.96 2.72 12.51
N ASP A 70 12.58 2.81 11.34
CA ASP A 70 11.95 3.45 10.19
C ASP A 70 12.01 2.53 8.96
N TYR A 71 10.92 2.50 8.19
CA TYR A 71 10.87 1.88 6.87
C TYR A 71 10.61 2.97 5.82
N THR A 72 11.56 3.16 4.91
CA THR A 72 11.45 4.19 3.87
C THR A 72 11.38 3.55 2.50
N LEU A 73 10.39 3.97 1.71
CA LEU A 73 10.29 3.69 0.28
C LEU A 73 10.63 4.95 -0.49
N ARG A 74 11.48 4.81 -1.51
CA ARG A 74 11.66 5.84 -2.55
C ARG A 74 10.81 5.44 -3.75
N ILE A 75 9.94 6.35 -4.17
CA ILE A 75 8.93 6.10 -5.18
C ILE A 75 9.09 7.15 -6.26
N ARG A 76 9.20 6.71 -7.51
CA ARG A 76 9.12 7.59 -8.68
C ARG A 76 7.67 7.60 -9.12
N SER A 77 6.91 8.57 -8.64
CA SER A 77 5.51 8.75 -9.06
C SER A 77 5.40 9.83 -10.14
N PRO A 78 4.60 9.62 -11.18
CA PRO A 78 4.26 10.67 -12.14
C PRO A 78 3.27 11.71 -11.57
N PHE A 79 2.57 11.40 -10.47
CA PHE A 79 1.46 12.19 -9.94
C PHE A 79 1.64 12.69 -8.50
N ASN A 80 2.65 12.18 -7.78
CA ASN A 80 2.96 12.62 -6.42
C ASN A 80 4.26 13.45 -6.41
N SER A 81 4.27 14.57 -5.69
CA SER A 81 5.44 15.45 -5.56
C SER A 81 6.49 14.94 -4.59
N HIS A 82 6.13 14.00 -3.71
CA HIS A 82 7.06 13.35 -2.80
C HIS A 82 7.84 12.27 -3.55
N GLU A 83 9.15 12.22 -3.33
CA GLU A 83 10.00 11.16 -3.89
C GLU A 83 10.10 9.97 -2.92
N SER A 84 9.65 10.15 -1.68
CA SER A 84 9.75 9.13 -0.65
C SER A 84 8.67 9.22 0.42
N VAL A 85 8.40 8.07 1.04
CA VAL A 85 7.56 7.93 2.21
C VAL A 85 8.30 7.13 3.27
N THR A 86 8.29 7.64 4.50
CA THR A 86 8.89 6.98 5.67
C THR A 86 7.81 6.64 6.68
N PHE A 87 7.72 5.36 7.01
CA PHE A 87 6.86 4.81 8.05
C PHE A 87 7.68 4.63 9.33
N HIS A 88 7.33 5.39 10.36
CA HIS A 88 8.04 5.40 11.64
C HIS A 88 7.53 4.32 12.59
N ASP A 89 8.44 3.71 13.33
CA ASP A 89 8.28 2.45 14.09
C ASP A 89 7.52 1.37 13.32
N ALA A 90 7.95 1.10 12.08
CA ALA A 90 7.22 0.26 11.16
C ALA A 90 7.42 -1.24 11.42
N ILE A 91 6.29 -1.97 11.38
CA ILE A 91 6.22 -3.41 11.20
C ILE A 91 5.68 -3.66 9.80
N VAL A 92 6.51 -4.25 8.94
CA VAL A 92 6.17 -4.49 7.54
C VAL A 92 6.08 -5.98 7.27
N LYS A 93 4.98 -6.38 6.63
CA LYS A 93 4.76 -7.74 6.10
C LYS A 93 4.46 -7.63 4.62
N ALA A 94 5.31 -8.23 3.79
CA ALA A 94 5.11 -8.32 2.34
C ALA A 94 5.38 -9.76 1.87
N GLU A 95 4.73 -10.17 0.77
CA GLU A 95 4.97 -11.49 0.17
C GLU A 95 6.36 -11.61 -0.49
N ARG A 96 6.91 -10.49 -0.98
CA ARG A 96 8.26 -10.37 -1.59
C ARG A 96 8.73 -8.90 -1.53
N SER A 97 9.96 -8.62 -1.96
CA SER A 97 10.48 -7.25 -2.02
C SER A 97 9.63 -6.39 -2.97
N PRO A 98 9.30 -5.15 -2.58
CA PRO A 98 8.53 -4.22 -3.42
C PRO A 98 9.40 -3.48 -4.43
N VAL A 99 10.73 -3.60 -4.39
CA VAL A 99 11.60 -2.86 -5.33
C VAL A 99 11.33 -3.31 -6.78
N GLY A 100 11.15 -2.34 -7.67
CA GLY A 100 10.82 -2.56 -9.08
C GLY A 100 9.33 -2.85 -9.34
N THR A 101 8.47 -2.64 -8.34
CA THR A 101 7.01 -2.76 -8.50
C THR A 101 6.33 -1.40 -8.59
N GLU A 102 5.18 -1.37 -9.25
CA GLU A 102 4.33 -0.20 -9.42
C GLU A 102 3.24 -0.18 -8.34
N TRP A 103 2.98 1.00 -7.78
CA TRP A 103 2.01 1.20 -6.72
C TRP A 103 0.61 1.33 -7.31
N ILE A 104 -0.22 0.30 -7.16
CA ILE A 104 -1.55 0.26 -7.76
C ILE A 104 -2.56 0.99 -6.89
N TYR A 105 -2.55 0.73 -5.59
CA TYR A 105 -3.57 1.21 -4.67
C TYR A 105 -3.15 1.08 -3.20
N GLU A 106 -3.67 1.97 -2.34
CA GLU A 106 -3.47 1.94 -0.90
C GLU A 106 -4.74 2.16 -0.08
N GLU A 107 -4.80 1.50 1.08
CA GLU A 107 -5.77 1.76 2.13
C GLU A 107 -5.05 2.19 3.39
N ILE A 108 -5.53 3.25 4.06
CA ILE A 108 -5.01 3.69 5.36
C ILE A 108 -6.09 3.81 6.43
N TYR A 109 -5.79 3.27 7.61
CA TYR A 109 -6.65 3.27 8.78
C TYR A 109 -5.88 3.63 10.05
N ARG A 110 -6.60 4.13 11.06
CA ARG A 110 -6.08 4.13 12.43
C ARG A 110 -5.88 2.70 12.91
N HIS A 111 -4.72 2.41 13.48
CA HIS A 111 -4.46 1.07 14.00
C HIS A 111 -5.34 0.79 15.24
N LYS A 112 -5.77 -0.47 15.40
CA LYS A 112 -6.70 -0.92 16.47
C LYS A 112 -6.22 -0.65 17.90
N SER A 113 -4.93 -0.44 18.11
CA SER A 113 -4.38 -0.04 19.42
C SER A 113 -4.68 1.41 19.80
N GLY A 114 -5.25 2.20 18.87
CA GLY A 114 -5.44 3.65 19.03
C GLY A 114 -4.17 4.47 18.83
N LYS A 115 -3.06 3.84 18.43
CA LYS A 115 -1.77 4.50 18.17
C LYS A 115 -1.30 4.17 16.75
N GLY A 116 -1.03 5.21 15.98
CA GLY A 116 -0.50 5.09 14.62
C GLY A 116 -1.49 4.59 13.58
N TYR A 117 -0.95 3.93 12.56
CA TYR A 117 -1.65 3.60 11.32
C TYR A 117 -1.46 2.14 10.91
N GLU A 118 -2.47 1.60 10.23
CA GLU A 118 -2.39 0.36 9.46
C GLU A 118 -2.61 0.72 7.99
N ILE A 119 -1.64 0.38 7.15
CA ILE A 119 -1.62 0.65 5.72
C ILE A 119 -1.60 -0.70 4.99
N HIS A 120 -2.43 -0.82 3.96
CA HIS A 120 -2.39 -1.92 3.01
C HIS A 120 -2.07 -1.34 1.64
N VAL A 121 -1.08 -1.90 0.97
CA VAL A 121 -0.65 -1.46 -0.37
C VAL A 121 -0.70 -2.66 -1.29
N LEU A 122 -1.30 -2.47 -2.47
CA LEU A 122 -1.25 -3.41 -3.57
C LEU A 122 -0.24 -2.89 -4.60
N LEU A 123 0.73 -3.72 -4.94
CA LEU A 123 1.77 -3.40 -5.91
C LEU A 123 1.72 -4.38 -7.09
N GLU A 124 2.12 -3.93 -8.29
CA GLU A 124 2.25 -4.73 -9.50
C GLU A 124 3.72 -4.92 -9.88
N SER A 125 4.13 -6.13 -10.19
CA SER A 125 5.46 -6.41 -10.74
C SER A 125 5.64 -5.76 -12.11
N SER A 126 6.79 -5.12 -12.35
CA SER A 126 7.15 -4.56 -13.67
C SER A 126 7.20 -5.60 -14.79
N GLU A 127 7.48 -6.86 -14.46
CA GLU A 127 7.33 -8.00 -15.38
C GLU A 127 5.94 -8.62 -15.22
N CYS A 128 4.90 -7.94 -15.70
CA CYS A 128 3.52 -8.41 -15.58
C CYS A 128 3.07 -9.23 -16.81
N HIS A 129 2.17 -10.18 -16.56
CA HIS A 129 1.51 -10.93 -17.62
C HIS A 129 0.35 -10.12 -18.21
N ILE A 130 -0.04 -10.47 -19.44
CA ILE A 130 -1.30 -10.01 -20.06
C ILE A 130 -2.16 -11.24 -20.36
N PRO A 131 -3.27 -11.48 -19.64
CA PRO A 131 -3.78 -10.68 -18.52
C PRO A 131 -2.95 -10.82 -17.25
N ILE A 132 -3.05 -9.84 -16.36
CA ILE A 132 -2.36 -9.82 -15.05
C ILE A 132 -2.75 -11.06 -14.24
N LEU A 133 -1.76 -11.71 -13.64
CA LEU A 133 -1.94 -12.88 -12.79
C LEU A 133 -1.78 -12.51 -11.31
N ALA A 134 -2.32 -13.35 -10.43
CA ALA A 134 -2.13 -13.18 -8.98
C ALA A 134 -0.65 -13.17 -8.56
N SER A 135 0.22 -13.86 -9.32
CA SER A 135 1.68 -13.87 -9.11
C SER A 135 2.35 -12.54 -9.45
N ASP A 136 1.68 -11.66 -10.18
CA ASP A 136 2.23 -10.36 -10.57
C ASP A 136 1.97 -9.33 -9.46
N LEU A 137 1.08 -9.64 -8.51
CA LEU A 137 0.67 -8.72 -7.45
C LEU A 137 1.43 -8.99 -6.16
N ILE A 138 1.75 -7.92 -5.42
CA ILE A 138 2.30 -7.97 -4.07
C ILE A 138 1.33 -7.30 -3.13
N GLU A 139 0.99 -8.02 -2.06
CA GLU A 139 0.28 -7.45 -0.94
C GLU A 139 1.27 -7.07 0.15
N MET A 140 1.32 -5.78 0.46
CA MET A 140 2.14 -5.25 1.54
C MET A 140 1.25 -4.66 2.62
N LYS A 141 1.51 -5.07 3.87
CA LYS A 141 0.88 -4.52 5.06
C LYS A 141 1.95 -3.82 5.90
N ILE A 142 1.68 -2.57 6.26
CA ILE A 142 2.55 -1.76 7.12
C ILE A 142 1.75 -1.35 8.35
N VAL A 143 2.31 -1.53 9.53
CA VAL A 143 1.80 -0.93 10.77
C VAL A 143 2.88 -0.01 11.30
N CYS A 144 2.56 1.26 11.51
CA CYS A 144 3.55 2.27 11.92
C CYS A 144 2.96 3.23 12.96
N ARG A 145 3.81 3.92 13.70
CA ARG A 145 3.44 5.00 14.62
C ARG A 145 3.08 6.29 13.87
N ASP A 146 3.85 6.63 12.85
CA ASP A 146 3.71 7.89 12.11
C ASP A 146 4.20 7.75 10.66
N ILE A 147 3.88 8.73 9.82
CA ILE A 147 4.23 8.74 8.39
C ILE A 147 4.77 10.13 8.02
N THR A 148 5.91 10.17 7.34
CA THR A 148 6.48 11.41 6.81
C THR A 148 6.83 11.25 5.33
N PHE A 149 6.83 12.37 4.61
CA PHE A 149 7.08 12.44 3.18
C PHE A 149 8.24 13.38 2.90
N ALA A 150 9.05 13.07 1.89
CA ALA A 150 10.16 13.91 1.43
C ALA A 150 10.32 13.85 -0.08
#